data_AF-A0A5N5I3I1-F1
#
_entry.id   AF-A0A5N5I3I1-F1
#
_cell.length_a   1.000
_cell.length_b   1.000
_cell.length_c   1.000
_cell.angle_alpha   90.00
_cell.angle_beta   90.00
_cell.angle_gamma   90.00
#
_symmetry.space_group_name_H-M   'P 1'
#
loop_
_entity.id
_entity.type
_entity.pdbx_description
1 polymer ?
#
loop_
_entity_poly.entity_id
_entity_poly.type
_entity_poly.pdbx_seq_one_letter_code
_entity_poly.pdbx_strand_id
1 'polypeptide(L)'
;LLPSFLWQTDWDLRLACLLLYAFDKEDNFWQLYGDFLPSADECPNLLLASEEELSELQDPNLASTMREQQRRALEFWEKNWHSGVPLKIKRLARDSERFIWALSMAQTRCIGMQMRIGALVQDANMLIPYADMLNHSFEPNCFFHWRFKDRMLEVMINAGKRIKKGDEMTVNYMRGQQNDMLMQRYGFSSPVNPWDVIPFSGNARIHLDSFLSVFNISGLHGEYYHNSMRHLNSLCGLFCLDL
;
A
#
# COMPACT_ATOMS: atom_id res chain seq x y z
N LEU A 1 12.71 3.33 15.25
CA LEU A 1 13.41 3.53 13.96
C LEU A 1 12.34 3.61 12.87
N LEU A 2 11.77 4.79 12.65
CA LEU A 2 10.85 5.07 11.54
C LEU A 2 11.71 5.22 10.28
N PRO A 3 11.68 4.30 9.30
CA PRO A 3 12.54 4.41 8.15
C PRO A 3 11.98 5.48 7.20
N SER A 4 12.52 6.69 7.29
CA SER A 4 13.13 7.45 6.17
C SER A 4 12.44 7.51 4.79
N PHE A 5 11.13 7.32 4.66
CA PHE A 5 10.37 7.55 3.42
C PHE A 5 9.12 8.40 3.70
N LEU A 6 9.37 9.68 4.04
CA LEU A 6 8.49 10.75 3.59
C LEU A 6 8.51 10.69 2.05
N TRP A 7 7.54 9.97 1.48
CA TRP A 7 7.25 9.95 0.05
C TRP A 7 7.32 11.38 -0.49
N GLN A 8 8.24 11.63 -1.43
CA GLN A 8 8.40 12.92 -2.13
C GLN A 8 7.03 13.53 -2.44
N THR A 9 6.74 14.68 -1.85
CA THR A 9 5.41 15.33 -1.80
C THR A 9 4.68 15.31 -3.15
N ASP A 10 3.41 14.90 -3.14
CA ASP A 10 2.45 15.06 -4.25
C ASP A 10 2.81 14.35 -5.57
N TRP A 11 3.60 13.27 -5.55
CA TRP A 11 3.85 12.47 -6.77
C TRP A 11 2.55 11.88 -7.34
N ASP A 12 1.63 11.47 -6.48
CA ASP A 12 0.33 10.88 -6.81
C ASP A 12 -0.59 11.90 -7.47
N LEU A 13 -0.70 13.10 -6.88
CA LEU A 13 -1.46 14.22 -7.44
C LEU A 13 -0.91 14.64 -8.81
N ARG A 14 0.42 14.69 -8.96
CA ARG A 14 1.08 15.01 -10.24
C ARG A 14 0.80 13.94 -11.30
N LEU A 15 0.87 12.67 -10.93
CA LEU A 15 0.63 11.55 -11.85
C LEU A 15 -0.85 11.49 -12.26
N ALA A 16 -1.78 11.77 -11.34
CA ALA A 16 -3.21 11.89 -11.63
C ALA A 16 -3.49 13.02 -12.64
N CYS A 17 -2.90 14.20 -12.44
CA CYS A 17 -3.00 15.31 -13.39
C CYS A 17 -2.43 14.95 -14.77
N LEU A 18 -1.29 14.26 -14.82
CA LEU A 18 -0.68 13.79 -16.07
C LEU A 18 -1.56 12.76 -16.78
N LEU A 19 -2.18 11.84 -16.03
CA LEU A 19 -3.09 10.84 -16.57
C LEU A 19 -4.33 11.50 -17.21
N LEU A 20 -4.97 12.42 -16.50
CA LEU A 20 -6.12 13.18 -17.02
C LEU A 20 -5.74 13.98 -18.27
N TYR A 21 -4.58 14.64 -18.25
CA TYR A 21 -4.06 15.34 -19.41
C TYR A 21 -3.80 14.39 -20.59
N ALA A 22 -3.29 13.20 -20.33
CA ALA A 22 -3.05 12.19 -21.35
C ALA A 22 -4.35 11.74 -22.01
N PHE A 23 -5.44 11.55 -21.25
CA PHE A 23 -6.74 11.19 -21.82
C PHE A 23 -7.38 12.31 -22.66
N ASP A 24 -7.12 13.57 -22.32
CA ASP A 24 -7.66 14.73 -23.03
C ASP A 24 -6.97 15.00 -24.39
N LYS A 25 -5.89 14.28 -24.70
CA LYS A 25 -5.18 14.38 -25.98
C LYS A 25 -5.80 13.43 -27.01
N GLU A 26 -6.32 14.01 -28.07
CA GLU A 26 -6.84 13.31 -29.24
C GLU A 26 -5.74 12.47 -29.94
N ASP A 27 -6.17 11.39 -30.59
CA ASP A 27 -5.34 10.49 -31.41
C ASP A 27 -4.09 9.96 -30.70
N ASN A 28 -4.23 9.60 -29.40
CA ASN A 28 -3.12 9.06 -28.62
C ASN A 28 -3.40 7.68 -28.02
N PHE A 29 -2.33 6.97 -27.69
CA PHE A 29 -2.39 5.65 -27.07
C PHE A 29 -3.09 5.64 -25.71
N TRP A 30 -3.00 6.74 -24.95
CA TRP A 30 -3.54 6.82 -23.60
C TRP A 30 -5.06 6.81 -23.55
N GLN A 31 -5.75 7.31 -24.59
CA GLN A 31 -7.19 7.16 -24.71
C GLN A 31 -7.60 5.69 -24.73
N LEU A 32 -6.94 4.87 -25.56
CA LEU A 32 -7.19 3.43 -25.63
C LEU A 32 -6.89 2.73 -24.31
N TYR A 33 -5.79 3.11 -23.64
CA TYR A 33 -5.46 2.58 -22.31
C TYR A 33 -6.53 2.93 -21.26
N GLY A 34 -7.11 4.12 -21.34
CA GLY A 34 -8.19 4.56 -20.44
C GLY A 34 -9.39 3.61 -20.45
N ASP A 35 -9.72 3.03 -21.61
CA ASP A 35 -10.82 2.07 -21.76
C ASP A 35 -10.58 0.72 -21.05
N PHE A 36 -9.33 0.41 -20.67
CA PHE A 36 -8.98 -0.79 -19.90
C PHE A 36 -8.88 -0.54 -18.40
N LEU A 37 -9.00 0.71 -17.96
CA LEU A 37 -9.00 1.04 -16.55
C LEU A 37 -10.38 0.77 -15.94
N PRO A 38 -10.44 0.25 -14.70
CA PRO A 38 -11.70 0.03 -14.01
C PRO A 38 -12.43 1.35 -13.79
N SER A 39 -13.76 1.30 -13.87
CA SER A 39 -14.60 2.43 -13.46
C SER A 39 -14.52 2.63 -11.95
N ALA A 40 -15.01 3.77 -11.47
CA ALA A 40 -14.94 4.11 -10.05
C ALA A 40 -15.67 3.09 -9.16
N ASP A 41 -16.79 2.54 -9.63
CA ASP A 41 -17.60 1.53 -8.94
C ASP A 41 -16.98 0.11 -8.96
N GLU A 42 -16.05 -0.15 -9.88
CA GLU A 42 -15.30 -1.41 -9.94
C GLU A 42 -14.01 -1.38 -9.10
N CYS A 43 -13.64 -0.20 -8.57
CA CYS A 43 -12.41 -0.02 -7.82
C CYS A 43 -12.61 -0.30 -6.32
N PRO A 44 -11.92 -1.29 -5.73
CA PRO A 44 -12.02 -1.53 -4.28
C PRO A 44 -11.17 -0.55 -3.44
N ASN A 45 -10.53 0.43 -4.08
CA ASN A 45 -9.62 1.35 -3.41
C ASN A 45 -10.40 2.29 -2.47
N LEU A 46 -9.99 2.35 -1.21
CA LEU A 46 -10.67 3.11 -0.16
C LEU A 46 -10.70 4.63 -0.37
N LEU A 47 -9.91 5.17 -1.29
CA LEU A 47 -10.01 6.59 -1.66
C LEU A 47 -11.36 6.91 -2.32
N LEU A 48 -11.99 5.92 -2.95
CA LEU A 48 -13.30 6.01 -3.60
C LEU A 48 -14.45 5.50 -2.71
N ALA A 49 -14.15 4.99 -1.52
CA ALA A 49 -15.14 4.43 -0.62
C ALA A 49 -16.08 5.51 -0.04
N SER A 50 -17.33 5.13 0.20
CA SER A 50 -18.30 5.97 0.89
C SER A 50 -18.00 6.08 2.39
N GLU A 51 -18.62 7.05 3.07
CA GLU A 51 -18.48 7.17 4.52
C GLU A 51 -19.07 5.98 5.28
N GLU A 52 -20.13 5.36 4.74
CA GLU A 52 -20.69 4.12 5.27
C GLU A 52 -19.66 2.99 5.18
N GLU A 53 -19.02 2.80 4.02
CA GLU A 53 -18.00 1.77 3.82
C GLU A 53 -16.77 1.99 4.71
N LEU A 54 -16.29 3.22 4.84
CA LEU A 54 -15.18 3.55 5.74
C LEU A 54 -15.54 3.36 7.22
N SER A 55 -16.82 3.47 7.58
CA SER A 55 -17.28 3.25 8.95
C SER A 55 -17.39 1.76 9.31
N GLU A 56 -17.48 0.88 8.32
CA GLU A 56 -17.48 -0.58 8.51
C GLU A 56 -16.06 -1.18 8.67
N LEU A 57 -15.01 -0.38 8.43
CA LEU A 57 -13.64 -0.83 8.65
C LEU A 57 -13.40 -1.13 10.14
N GLN A 58 -12.94 -2.34 10.43
CA GLN A 58 -12.54 -2.77 11.78
C GLN A 58 -11.23 -2.11 12.25
N ASP A 59 -10.54 -1.39 11.35
CA ASP A 59 -9.37 -0.59 11.67
C ASP A 59 -9.71 0.90 11.64
N PRO A 60 -9.96 1.53 12.81
CA PRO A 60 -10.31 2.95 12.88
C PRO A 60 -9.15 3.87 12.47
N ASN A 61 -7.89 3.43 12.61
CA ASN A 61 -6.74 4.23 12.19
C ASN A 61 -6.64 4.27 10.67
N LEU A 62 -6.85 3.14 10.01
CA LEU A 62 -6.94 3.08 8.55
C LEU A 62 -8.10 3.94 8.04
N ALA A 63 -9.28 3.82 8.64
CA ALA A 63 -10.45 4.64 8.27
C ALA A 63 -10.16 6.14 8.42
N SER A 64 -9.56 6.56 9.53
CA SER A 64 -9.13 7.95 9.75
C SER A 64 -8.11 8.41 8.71
N THR A 65 -7.14 7.55 8.36
CA THR A 65 -6.12 7.83 7.36
C THR A 65 -6.74 8.02 5.98
N MET A 66 -7.72 7.19 5.60
CA MET A 66 -8.37 7.30 4.30
C MET A 66 -9.25 8.55 4.18
N ARG A 67 -9.98 8.92 5.23
CA ARG A 67 -10.72 10.20 5.27
C ARG A 67 -9.80 11.39 5.06
N GLU A 68 -8.63 11.37 5.71
CA GLU A 68 -7.63 12.43 5.54
C GLU A 68 -7.07 12.49 4.10
N GLN A 69 -6.88 11.34 3.45
CA GLN A 69 -6.49 11.30 2.04
C GLN A 69 -7.59 11.81 1.10
N GLN A 70 -8.86 11.46 1.34
CA GLN A 70 -10.00 11.98 0.60
C GLN A 70 -10.10 13.50 0.75
N ARG A 71 -9.95 14.02 1.97
CA ARG A 71 -9.91 15.46 2.25
C ARG A 71 -8.78 16.15 1.49
N ARG A 72 -7.55 15.61 1.54
CA ARG A 72 -6.39 16.13 0.78
C ARG A 72 -6.67 16.18 -0.72
N ALA A 73 -7.29 15.14 -1.27
CA ALA A 73 -7.61 15.08 -2.70
C ALA A 73 -8.67 16.13 -3.09
N LEU A 74 -9.71 16.28 -2.27
CA LEU A 74 -10.77 17.27 -2.49
C LEU A 74 -10.23 18.70 -2.41
N GLU A 75 -9.46 19.03 -1.36
CA GLU A 75 -8.84 20.35 -1.21
C GLU A 75 -7.89 20.69 -2.37
N PHE A 76 -7.14 19.70 -2.86
CA PHE A 76 -6.30 19.89 -4.02
C PHE A 76 -7.14 20.17 -5.28
N TRP A 77 -8.23 19.44 -5.50
CA TRP A 77 -9.12 19.68 -6.63
C TRP A 77 -9.77 21.07 -6.54
N GLU A 78 -10.34 21.45 -5.41
CA GLU A 78 -10.97 22.77 -5.21
C GLU A 78 -10.00 23.92 -5.47
N LYS A 79 -8.76 23.79 -5.00
CA LYS A 79 -7.70 24.78 -5.20
C LYS A 79 -7.28 24.91 -6.67
N ASN A 80 -7.30 23.84 -7.45
CA ASN A 80 -6.74 23.80 -8.81
C ASN A 80 -7.80 23.77 -9.94
N TRP A 81 -9.07 23.51 -9.63
CA TRP A 81 -10.21 23.47 -10.56
C TRP A 81 -11.29 24.51 -10.25
N HIS A 82 -10.92 25.59 -9.56
CA HIS A 82 -11.82 26.71 -9.24
C HIS A 82 -12.42 27.38 -10.50
N SER A 83 -13.51 28.12 -10.33
CA SER A 83 -14.31 28.69 -11.44
C SER A 83 -13.54 29.55 -12.46
N GLY A 84 -12.43 30.15 -12.05
CA GLY A 84 -11.59 31.04 -12.86
C GLY A 84 -10.47 30.37 -13.65
N VAL A 85 -10.30 29.05 -13.57
CA VAL A 85 -9.24 28.37 -14.34
C VAL A 85 -9.56 28.31 -15.84
N PRO A 86 -8.55 28.28 -16.73
CA PRO A 86 -8.78 28.12 -18.16
C PRO A 86 -9.62 26.87 -18.48
N LEU A 87 -10.51 26.98 -19.47
CA LEU A 87 -11.42 25.88 -19.88
C LEU A 87 -10.66 24.58 -20.21
N LYS A 88 -9.45 24.68 -20.75
CA LYS A 88 -8.58 23.53 -21.04
C LYS A 88 -8.14 22.75 -19.79
N ILE A 89 -7.98 23.43 -18.66
CA ILE A 89 -7.71 22.78 -17.38
C ILE A 89 -9.03 22.26 -16.81
N LYS A 90 -10.06 23.10 -16.80
CA LYS A 90 -11.39 22.75 -16.26
C LYS A 90 -11.96 21.46 -16.83
N ARG A 91 -11.75 21.19 -18.14
CA ARG A 91 -12.27 19.98 -18.80
C ARG A 91 -11.59 18.67 -18.35
N LEU A 92 -10.38 18.74 -17.78
CA LEU A 92 -9.63 17.55 -17.36
C LEU A 92 -10.32 16.82 -16.19
N ALA A 93 -10.88 17.57 -15.24
CA ALA A 93 -11.65 17.07 -14.09
C ALA A 93 -12.81 18.03 -13.79
N ARG A 94 -13.97 17.80 -14.42
CA ARG A 94 -15.14 18.69 -14.29
C ARG A 94 -15.73 18.69 -12.89
N ASP A 95 -15.57 17.58 -12.20
CA ASP A 95 -16.01 17.27 -10.84
C ASP A 95 -14.83 16.65 -10.06
N SER A 96 -14.96 16.64 -8.74
CA SER A 96 -13.97 16.06 -7.84
C SER A 96 -13.86 14.55 -8.02
N GLU A 97 -14.98 13.86 -8.28
CA GLU A 97 -15.03 12.40 -8.46
C GLU A 97 -14.07 11.93 -9.56
N ARG A 98 -14.06 12.61 -10.72
CA ARG A 98 -13.12 12.32 -11.82
C ARG A 98 -11.66 12.49 -11.40
N PHE A 99 -11.34 13.49 -10.59
CA PHE A 99 -9.98 13.69 -10.10
C PHE A 99 -9.59 12.64 -9.07
N ILE A 100 -10.48 12.32 -8.12
CA ILE A 100 -10.24 11.32 -7.08
C ILE A 100 -10.09 9.93 -7.72
N TRP A 101 -10.87 9.61 -8.76
CA TRP A 101 -10.68 8.40 -9.57
C TRP A 101 -9.31 8.37 -10.26
N ALA A 102 -8.87 9.46 -10.90
CA ALA A 102 -7.55 9.50 -11.51
C ALA A 102 -6.42 9.35 -10.46
N LEU A 103 -6.63 9.88 -9.26
CA LEU A 103 -5.73 9.72 -8.13
C LEU A 103 -5.68 8.27 -7.63
N SER A 104 -6.83 7.59 -7.53
CA SER A 104 -6.87 6.18 -7.16
C SER A 104 -6.15 5.32 -8.21
N MET A 105 -6.30 5.62 -9.51
CA MET A 105 -5.54 4.96 -10.57
C MET A 105 -4.03 5.21 -10.44
N ALA A 106 -3.63 6.45 -10.18
CA ALA A 106 -2.22 6.78 -9.94
C ALA A 106 -1.66 6.06 -8.70
N GLN A 107 -2.43 5.90 -7.63
CA GLN A 107 -1.99 5.18 -6.44
C GLN A 107 -1.87 3.67 -6.68
N THR A 108 -2.90 3.07 -7.27
CA THR A 108 -3.04 1.61 -7.40
C THR A 108 -2.21 1.02 -8.54
N ARG A 109 -1.89 1.79 -9.59
CA ARG A 109 -1.21 1.29 -10.80
C ARG A 109 0.20 1.84 -11.02
N CYS A 110 0.65 2.74 -10.15
CA CYS A 110 2.01 3.28 -10.23
C CYS A 110 3.06 2.21 -9.90
N ILE A 111 4.06 2.10 -10.77
CA ILE A 111 5.28 1.33 -10.56
C ILE A 111 6.38 2.30 -10.16
N GLY A 112 6.81 2.20 -8.91
CA GLY A 112 7.99 2.88 -8.38
C GLY A 112 9.26 2.12 -8.76
N MET A 113 10.21 2.79 -9.42
CA MET A 113 11.46 2.16 -9.83
C MET A 113 12.60 3.17 -9.93
N GLN A 114 13.79 2.76 -9.48
CA GLN A 114 15.01 3.51 -9.77
C GLN A 114 15.43 3.27 -11.21
N MET A 115 15.49 4.35 -12.00
CA MET A 115 15.81 4.30 -13.41
C MET A 115 17.08 5.07 -13.70
N ARG A 116 17.88 4.52 -14.63
CA ARG A 116 19.00 5.22 -15.23
C ARG A 116 18.63 5.73 -16.63
N ILE A 117 18.74 7.03 -16.86
CA ILE A 117 18.54 7.69 -18.15
C ILE A 117 19.82 8.46 -18.49
N GLY A 118 20.66 7.87 -19.35
CA GLY A 118 21.99 8.40 -19.64
C GLY A 118 22.89 8.40 -18.40
N ALA A 119 23.34 9.60 -17.98
CA ALA A 119 24.13 9.78 -16.77
C ALA A 119 23.29 9.95 -15.49
N LEU A 120 21.98 10.21 -15.62
CA LEU A 120 21.09 10.45 -14.49
C LEU A 120 20.55 9.13 -13.94
N VAL A 121 20.59 8.98 -12.61
CA VAL A 121 19.87 7.93 -11.87
C VAL A 121 18.85 8.63 -10.98
N GLN A 122 17.60 8.23 -11.08
CA GLN A 122 16.51 8.83 -10.30
C GLN A 122 15.46 7.78 -9.96
N ASP A 123 14.78 7.97 -8.84
CA ASP A 123 13.58 7.22 -8.52
C ASP A 123 12.40 7.82 -9.29
N ALA A 124 11.65 6.97 -9.99
CA ALA A 124 10.54 7.38 -10.84
C ALA A 124 9.26 6.66 -10.40
N ASN A 125 8.15 7.40 -10.47
CA ASN A 125 6.79 6.89 -10.33
C ASN A 125 6.16 6.87 -11.73
N MET A 126 5.76 5.69 -12.21
CA MET A 126 5.35 5.50 -13.60
C MET A 126 4.02 4.77 -13.71
N LEU A 127 3.19 5.18 -14.66
CA LEU A 127 2.13 4.33 -15.19
C LEU A 127 2.68 3.65 -16.44
N ILE A 128 2.66 2.32 -16.46
CA ILE A 128 3.21 1.52 -17.56
C ILE A 128 2.12 0.57 -18.04
N PRO A 129 1.37 0.95 -19.09
CA PRO A 129 0.30 0.14 -19.64
C PRO A 129 0.74 -1.29 -19.93
N TYR A 130 -0.16 -2.24 -19.67
CA TYR A 130 0.04 -3.70 -19.69
C TYR A 130 0.88 -4.25 -18.52
N ALA A 131 1.97 -3.57 -18.14
CA ALA A 131 2.78 -4.01 -17.00
C ALA A 131 2.01 -3.83 -15.67
N ASP A 132 1.20 -2.78 -15.59
CA ASP A 132 0.33 -2.48 -14.45
C ASP A 132 -0.86 -3.43 -14.29
N MET A 133 -1.12 -4.30 -15.28
CA MET A 133 -2.19 -5.30 -15.24
C MET A 133 -1.76 -6.60 -14.54
N LEU A 134 -0.47 -6.76 -14.20
CA LEU A 134 -0.01 -7.94 -13.47
C LEU A 134 -0.43 -7.85 -12.02
N ASN A 135 -1.15 -8.86 -11.53
CA ASN A 135 -1.63 -8.90 -10.15
C ASN A 135 -0.52 -9.19 -9.13
N HIS A 136 -0.86 -8.93 -7.87
CA HIS A 136 -0.03 -9.22 -6.71
C HIS A 136 0.09 -10.72 -6.42
N SER A 137 1.28 -11.16 -6.04
CA SER A 137 1.50 -12.42 -5.31
C SER A 137 2.62 -12.27 -4.29
N PHE A 138 2.47 -12.95 -3.14
CA PHE A 138 3.55 -13.12 -2.16
C PHE A 138 4.62 -14.12 -2.62
N GLU A 139 4.31 -14.93 -3.63
CA GLU A 139 5.23 -15.82 -4.34
C GLU A 139 5.28 -15.51 -5.83
N PRO A 140 5.72 -14.30 -6.22
CA PRO A 140 5.60 -13.84 -7.60
C PRO A 140 6.42 -14.72 -8.56
N ASN A 141 5.90 -14.92 -9.77
CA ASN A 141 6.62 -15.60 -10.84
C ASN A 141 7.35 -14.64 -11.77
N CYS A 142 7.09 -13.34 -11.69
CA CYS A 142 7.72 -12.30 -12.48
C CYS A 142 8.30 -11.16 -11.62
N PHE A 143 9.13 -10.33 -12.26
CA PHE A 143 9.61 -9.05 -11.73
C PHE A 143 9.81 -8.04 -12.85
N PHE A 144 9.82 -6.75 -12.51
CA PHE A 144 10.11 -5.68 -13.45
C PHE A 144 11.61 -5.40 -13.53
N HIS A 145 12.14 -5.27 -14.75
CA HIS A 145 13.53 -4.95 -15.03
C HIS A 145 13.65 -3.70 -15.90
N TRP A 146 14.46 -2.72 -15.49
CA TRP A 146 14.78 -1.56 -16.32
C TRP A 146 16.00 -1.81 -17.19
N ARG A 147 15.77 -1.98 -18.50
CA ARG A 147 16.84 -2.08 -19.49
C ARG A 147 17.31 -0.69 -19.89
N PHE A 148 18.28 -0.17 -19.14
CA PHE A 148 18.73 1.23 -19.25
C PHE A 148 19.27 1.64 -20.63
N LYS A 149 19.88 0.73 -21.40
CA LYS A 149 20.45 1.03 -22.73
C LYS A 149 19.36 1.40 -23.72
N ASP A 150 18.26 0.67 -23.68
CA ASP A 150 17.13 0.80 -24.60
C ASP A 150 16.02 1.67 -24.03
N ARG A 151 16.11 2.02 -22.75
CA ARG A 151 15.10 2.74 -21.98
C ARG A 151 13.74 2.04 -22.03
N MET A 152 13.75 0.73 -21.79
CA MET A 152 12.54 -0.10 -21.80
C MET A 152 12.36 -0.83 -20.48
N LEU A 153 11.10 -0.90 -20.01
CA LEU A 153 10.71 -1.79 -18.93
C LEU A 153 10.45 -3.18 -19.50
N GLU A 154 10.99 -4.20 -18.86
CA GLU A 154 10.78 -5.60 -19.19
C GLU A 154 10.11 -6.33 -18.02
N VAL A 155 9.16 -7.20 -18.35
CA VAL A 155 8.61 -8.17 -17.40
C VAL A 155 9.42 -9.46 -17.56
N MET A 156 10.19 -9.82 -16.54
CA MET A 156 11.07 -10.98 -16.55
C MET A 156 10.56 -12.07 -15.61
N ILE A 157 10.76 -13.33 -15.98
CA ILE A 157 10.39 -14.49 -15.16
C ILE A 157 11.46 -14.69 -14.08
N ASN A 158 11.04 -14.90 -12.84
CA ASN A 158 11.93 -15.23 -11.73
C ASN A 158 12.66 -16.57 -11.97
N ALA A 159 13.93 -16.64 -11.56
CA ALA A 159 14.73 -17.85 -11.71
C ALA A 159 14.06 -19.06 -11.07
N GLY A 160 14.05 -20.19 -11.78
CA GLY A 160 13.42 -21.44 -11.31
C GLY A 160 11.90 -21.48 -11.45
N LYS A 161 11.23 -20.39 -11.81
CA LYS A 161 9.79 -20.39 -12.13
C LYS A 161 9.57 -20.78 -13.59
N ARG A 162 8.45 -21.45 -13.86
CA ARG A 162 7.96 -21.75 -15.22
C ARG A 162 6.54 -21.22 -15.33
N ILE A 163 6.21 -20.62 -16.47
CA ILE A 163 4.87 -20.08 -16.76
C ILE A 163 4.36 -20.81 -18.00
N LYS A 164 3.28 -21.57 -17.83
CA LYS A 164 2.60 -22.28 -18.92
C LYS A 164 1.48 -21.41 -19.49
N LYS A 165 0.97 -21.79 -20.66
CA LYS A 165 -0.23 -21.17 -21.22
C LYS A 165 -1.40 -21.32 -20.24
N GLY A 166 -2.01 -20.20 -19.86
CA GLY A 166 -3.10 -20.14 -18.89
C GLY A 166 -2.66 -19.85 -17.47
N ASP A 167 -1.36 -19.91 -17.15
CA ASP A 167 -0.86 -19.48 -15.85
C ASP A 167 -0.87 -17.94 -15.78
N GLU A 168 -1.30 -17.40 -14.64
CA GLU A 168 -1.26 -15.97 -14.37
C GLU A 168 0.18 -15.50 -14.12
N MET A 169 0.55 -14.36 -14.71
CA MET A 169 1.81 -13.68 -14.42
C MET A 169 1.60 -12.69 -13.27
N THR A 170 2.39 -12.83 -12.21
CA THR A 170 2.24 -12.02 -11.00
C THR A 170 3.56 -11.40 -10.56
N VAL A 171 3.46 -10.22 -9.95
CA VAL A 171 4.57 -9.49 -9.33
C VAL A 171 4.30 -9.28 -7.85
N ASN A 172 5.30 -8.82 -7.09
CA ASN A 172 5.09 -8.40 -5.71
C ASN A 172 4.99 -6.87 -5.64
N TYR A 173 3.82 -6.37 -5.25
CA TYR A 173 3.54 -4.93 -5.19
C TYR A 173 4.34 -4.20 -4.12
N MET A 174 4.19 -4.59 -2.85
CA MET A 174 4.75 -3.89 -1.71
C MET A 174 5.44 -4.90 -0.78
N ARG A 175 6.65 -5.31 -1.19
CA ARG A 175 7.39 -6.36 -0.48
C ARG A 175 7.65 -5.95 0.97
N GLY A 176 7.30 -6.84 1.91
CA GLY A 176 7.52 -6.60 3.34
C GLY A 176 6.47 -5.72 4.01
N GLN A 177 5.35 -5.43 3.34
CA GLN A 177 4.29 -4.58 3.91
C GLN A 177 3.11 -5.42 4.42
N GLN A 178 2.46 -4.90 5.45
CA GLN A 178 1.30 -5.49 6.14
C GLN A 178 -0.01 -5.27 5.36
N ASN A 179 -1.09 -5.93 5.78
CA ASN A 179 -2.37 -5.84 5.10
C ASN A 179 -3.03 -4.46 5.20
N ASP A 180 -2.77 -3.70 6.26
CA ASP A 180 -3.23 -2.31 6.40
C ASP A 180 -2.70 -1.43 5.25
N MET A 181 -1.42 -1.55 4.91
CA MET A 181 -0.77 -0.84 3.82
C MET A 181 -1.27 -1.29 2.45
N LEU A 182 -1.51 -2.59 2.26
CA LEU A 182 -2.10 -3.11 1.02
C LEU A 182 -3.55 -2.62 0.85
N MET A 183 -4.33 -2.60 1.93
CA MET A 183 -5.70 -2.12 1.93
C MET A 183 -5.74 -0.61 1.64
N GLN A 184 -4.88 0.16 2.32
CA GLN A 184 -4.73 1.60 2.09
C GLN A 184 -4.34 1.92 0.65
N ARG A 185 -3.44 1.13 0.05
CA ARG A 185 -2.86 1.44 -1.26
C ARG A 185 -3.65 0.87 -2.44
N TYR A 186 -4.18 -0.34 -2.30
CA TYR A 186 -4.77 -1.12 -3.39
C TYR A 186 -6.22 -1.52 -3.15
N GLY A 187 -6.73 -1.44 -1.91
CA GLY A 187 -8.08 -1.88 -1.58
C GLY A 187 -8.23 -3.38 -1.40
N PHE A 188 -7.15 -4.09 -1.03
CA PHE A 188 -7.25 -5.51 -0.67
C PHE A 188 -6.37 -5.85 0.54
N SER A 189 -6.77 -6.90 1.25
CA SER A 189 -5.94 -7.61 2.23
C SER A 189 -5.85 -9.09 1.84
N SER A 190 -4.89 -9.81 2.41
CA SER A 190 -4.73 -11.23 2.12
C SER A 190 -4.40 -12.04 3.37
N PRO A 191 -5.10 -13.16 3.63
CA PRO A 191 -4.81 -14.03 4.78
C PRO A 191 -3.47 -14.77 4.66
N VAL A 192 -2.85 -14.77 3.47
CA VAL A 192 -1.56 -15.42 3.21
C VAL A 192 -0.41 -14.41 3.16
N ASN A 193 -0.62 -13.15 3.56
CA ASN A 193 0.45 -12.18 3.65
C ASN A 193 1.44 -12.59 4.76
N PRO A 194 2.68 -12.98 4.44
CA PRO A 194 3.64 -13.47 5.43
C PRO A 194 4.21 -12.35 6.31
N TRP A 195 3.93 -11.09 5.99
CA TRP A 195 4.40 -9.92 6.71
C TRP A 195 3.32 -9.29 7.59
N ASP A 196 2.10 -9.82 7.54
CA ASP A 196 1.00 -9.27 8.32
C ASP A 196 1.22 -9.50 9.82
N VAL A 197 0.91 -8.48 10.61
CA VAL A 197 1.00 -8.57 12.07
C VAL A 197 -0.20 -7.86 12.68
N ILE A 198 -0.62 -8.36 13.85
CA ILE A 198 -1.66 -7.72 14.64
C ILE A 198 -0.97 -7.08 15.83
N PRO A 199 -1.09 -5.75 16.02
CA PRO A 199 -0.56 -5.11 17.21
C PRO A 199 -1.35 -5.61 18.42
N PHE A 200 -0.68 -6.35 19.30
CA PHE A 200 -1.23 -6.72 20.60
C PHE A 200 -0.70 -5.74 21.65
N SER A 201 -1.61 -5.06 22.34
CA SER A 201 -1.29 -4.29 23.54
C SER A 201 -2.15 -4.78 24.68
N GLY A 202 -1.59 -4.81 25.89
CA GLY A 202 -2.29 -5.26 27.07
C GLY A 202 -1.58 -4.82 28.34
N ASN A 203 -2.27 -4.90 29.47
CA ASN A 203 -1.67 -4.67 30.78
C ASN A 203 -1.00 -5.93 31.34
N ALA A 204 -0.68 -6.89 30.48
CA ALA A 204 -0.08 -8.15 30.88
C ALA A 204 1.28 -7.84 31.47
N ARG A 205 1.48 -8.22 32.73
CA ARG A 205 2.79 -8.14 33.38
C ARG A 205 3.29 -9.56 33.58
N ILE A 206 4.54 -9.80 33.26
CA ILE A 206 5.15 -11.13 33.45
C ILE A 206 5.82 -11.11 34.82
N HIS A 207 5.54 -12.11 35.65
CA HIS A 207 6.21 -12.22 36.94
C HIS A 207 7.71 -12.50 36.71
N LEU A 208 8.59 -11.78 37.41
CA LEU A 208 10.04 -11.89 37.20
C LEU A 208 10.59 -13.31 37.49
N ASP A 209 9.93 -14.07 38.36
CA ASP A 209 10.31 -15.46 38.69
C ASP A 209 9.61 -16.52 37.81
N SER A 210 8.94 -16.13 36.73
CA SER A 210 8.32 -17.09 35.81
C SER A 210 9.36 -17.75 34.90
N PHE A 211 9.03 -18.92 34.35
CA PHE A 211 9.87 -19.56 33.34
C PHE A 211 10.10 -18.66 32.10
N LEU A 212 9.11 -17.85 31.75
CA LEU A 212 9.14 -16.95 30.58
C LEU A 212 10.13 -15.80 30.75
N SER A 213 10.32 -15.30 31.96
CA SER A 213 11.27 -14.22 32.27
C SER A 213 12.71 -14.70 32.34
N VAL A 214 12.97 -15.91 32.85
CA VAL A 214 14.34 -16.47 32.98
C VAL A 214 15.02 -16.62 31.62
N PHE A 215 14.28 -17.05 30.60
CA PHE A 215 14.80 -17.21 29.24
C PHE A 215 14.48 -16.02 28.32
N ASN A 216 13.86 -14.97 28.85
CA ASN A 216 13.46 -13.77 28.11
C ASN A 216 12.61 -14.09 26.86
N ILE A 217 11.80 -15.14 26.95
CA ILE A 217 11.07 -15.71 25.81
C ILE A 217 9.99 -14.75 25.31
N SER A 218 9.44 -13.90 26.19
CA SER A 218 8.38 -12.96 25.83
C SER A 218 8.88 -11.73 25.07
N GLY A 219 10.16 -11.39 25.14
CA GLY A 219 10.71 -10.18 24.53
C GLY A 219 10.24 -8.85 25.16
N LEU A 220 9.39 -8.87 26.19
CA LEU A 220 8.80 -7.69 26.84
C LEU A 220 9.74 -7.10 27.90
N HIS A 221 10.81 -6.44 27.44
CA HIS A 221 11.78 -5.78 28.32
C HIS A 221 11.17 -4.53 28.96
N GLY A 222 10.64 -4.68 30.17
CA GLY A 222 10.09 -3.56 30.97
C GLY A 222 8.75 -3.84 31.64
N GLU A 223 8.11 -4.96 31.30
CA GLU A 223 6.79 -5.33 31.84
C GLU A 223 6.87 -6.37 32.97
N TYR A 224 8.08 -6.58 33.51
CA TYR A 224 8.30 -7.48 34.64
C TYR A 224 7.91 -6.81 35.96
N TYR A 225 7.22 -7.56 36.81
CA TYR A 225 6.90 -7.11 38.17
C TYR A 225 7.34 -8.13 39.21
N HIS A 226 7.56 -7.64 40.42
CA HIS A 226 7.81 -8.44 41.62
C HIS A 226 6.63 -8.26 42.57
N ASN A 227 6.17 -9.33 43.21
CA ASN A 227 5.23 -9.17 44.31
C ASN A 227 5.93 -8.45 45.46
N SER A 228 5.53 -7.21 45.75
CA SER A 228 5.98 -6.46 46.92
C SER A 228 5.10 -6.84 48.13
N MET A 229 5.16 -8.08 48.56
CA MET A 229 4.73 -8.48 49.90
C MET A 229 5.36 -9.83 50.27
N ARG A 230 6.41 -9.78 51.09
CA ARG A 230 6.80 -10.91 51.92
C ARG A 230 5.73 -11.09 52.99
N HIS A 231 4.76 -11.95 52.74
CA HIS A 231 4.19 -12.73 53.82
C HIS A 231 4.44 -14.20 53.50
N LEU A 232 5.24 -14.82 54.36
CA LEU A 232 5.36 -16.27 54.43
C LEU A 232 3.95 -16.86 54.47
N ASN A 233 3.59 -17.64 53.46
CA ASN A 233 3.02 -18.98 53.59
C ASN A 233 2.56 -19.52 52.23
N SER A 234 3.08 -20.70 51.89
CA SER A 234 2.35 -21.76 51.17
C SER A 234 1.93 -21.50 49.72
N LEU A 235 2.67 -22.03 48.74
CA LEU A 235 2.38 -23.35 48.14
C LEU A 235 3.33 -23.62 46.96
N CYS A 236 3.95 -24.80 47.04
CA CYS A 236 4.64 -25.46 45.95
C CYS A 236 3.65 -25.70 44.80
N GLY A 237 3.98 -25.27 43.59
CA GLY A 237 3.24 -25.59 42.37
C GLY A 237 4.20 -26.11 41.32
N LEU A 238 4.55 -27.41 41.41
CA LEU A 238 5.09 -28.16 40.28
C LEU A 238 4.05 -28.14 39.16
N PHE A 239 4.38 -27.57 38.01
CA PHE A 239 3.76 -27.96 36.75
C PHE A 239 4.73 -28.91 36.03
N CYS A 240 4.42 -30.21 36.09
CA CYS A 240 4.87 -31.13 35.05
C CYS A 240 4.10 -30.77 33.78
N LEU A 241 4.83 -30.35 32.74
CA LEU A 241 4.37 -30.53 31.37
C LEU A 241 4.77 -31.94 30.97
N ASP A 242 3.82 -32.88 31.04
CA ASP A 242 3.91 -34.09 30.24
C ASP A 242 3.68 -33.68 28.77
N LEU A 243 4.55 -34.22 27.91
CA LEU A 243 4.64 -34.02 26.46
C LEU A 243 3.32 -34.22 25.71
#